data_AF-A0A8H6QSI0-F1
#
_entry.id   AF-A0A8H6QSI0-F1
#
_cell.length_a   1.000
_cell.length_b   1.000
_cell.length_c   1.000
_cell.angle_alpha   90.00
_cell.angle_beta   90.00
_cell.angle_gamma   90.00
#
_symmetry.space_group_name_H-M   'P 1'
#
loop_
_entity.id
_entity.type
_entity.pdbx_description
1 polymer ?
#
loop_
_entity_poly.entity_id
_entity_poly.type
_entity_poly.pdbx_seq_one_letter_code
_entity_poly.pdbx_strand_id
1 'polypeptide(L)'
;MSVLDLANWMKYLDPSARVIDSYIACSHDASAYKYEGGDNGFHEFVGSICQISNYTGQLLAGSRWFDMRITLEGKTLVMKHGVITFQSSEKVLRQIKSFAESHKSEFLFLDLDLAHSDGIAGDVLAMLIKVLGDGKEDEFATAHVGPDGKMYNTDLTWAKLRQDGKQYVIIWGEDGKVDGEMKYYDSGKLWAPQARNIRDNWIDDYENKSPEEIVAWLDEALGLWKKERLWITQLINTPKRSYLPGHHPSDCDQRAAPVFNKWLTKFKPGDKLGIVKRDFVNEGWNEAGISYVIRLNKFAQSPEIPLGATISYLSNIRLRAPDGRYLAVDTSPPGNTNLSLVTLVNGRGDNTRFLIREYRKDSTWGWPLSGNLDADSCGANGNVRLVHVDSKIGDDTVVSCAKNSGGFMYWGVGWGPADNWETFLPYDPANPQSSFAIREGSTIVLRTLWHMFWKAGQDENNYTRLYASTGAIEDATQFVVEKA
;
A
#
# COMPACT_ATOMS: atom_id res chain seq x y z
N MET A 1 -11.20 -16.83 -13.38
CA MET A 1 -10.27 -16.56 -12.26
C MET A 1 -10.48 -15.11 -11.88
N SER A 2 -10.42 -14.75 -10.60
CA SER A 2 -10.57 -13.37 -10.15
C SER A 2 -9.52 -13.05 -9.09
N VAL A 3 -9.26 -11.77 -8.89
CA VAL A 3 -8.42 -11.26 -7.80
C VAL A 3 -9.17 -10.19 -7.03
N LEU A 4 -8.90 -10.11 -5.73
CA LEU A 4 -9.47 -9.08 -4.89
C LEU A 4 -8.84 -7.73 -5.23
N ASP A 5 -9.66 -6.69 -5.39
CA ASP A 5 -9.21 -5.30 -5.58
C ASP A 5 -8.66 -4.71 -4.27
N LEU A 6 -7.50 -5.19 -3.81
CA LEU A 6 -6.91 -4.79 -2.52
C LEU A 6 -6.70 -3.26 -2.41
N ALA A 7 -6.44 -2.58 -3.52
CA ALA A 7 -6.26 -1.13 -3.53
C ALA A 7 -7.59 -0.35 -3.40
N ASN A 8 -8.74 -0.92 -3.78
CA ASN A 8 -10.02 -0.21 -3.77
C ASN A 8 -11.18 -1.01 -3.16
N TRP A 9 -10.90 -1.93 -2.24
CA TRP A 9 -11.92 -2.86 -1.76
C TRP A 9 -13.08 -2.15 -1.05
N MET A 10 -12.85 -0.96 -0.46
CA MET A 10 -13.89 -0.26 0.29
C MET A 10 -14.96 0.36 -0.60
N LYS A 11 -14.70 0.58 -1.90
CA LYS A 11 -15.71 1.06 -2.85
C LYS A 11 -16.89 0.09 -3.02
N TYR A 12 -16.65 -1.20 -2.80
CA TYR A 12 -17.66 -2.24 -2.96
C TYR A 12 -18.46 -2.52 -1.67
N LEU A 13 -18.08 -1.94 -0.52
CA LEU A 13 -18.71 -2.23 0.76
C LEU A 13 -20.19 -1.86 0.77
N ASP A 14 -20.98 -2.72 1.40
CA ASP A 14 -22.39 -2.46 1.62
C ASP A 14 -22.56 -1.16 2.43
N PRO A 15 -23.20 -0.13 1.85
CA PRO A 15 -23.39 1.16 2.52
C PRO A 15 -24.14 1.04 3.86
N SER A 16 -24.98 0.03 4.05
CA SER A 16 -25.76 -0.15 5.27
C SER A 16 -24.98 -0.83 6.40
N ALA A 17 -23.82 -1.44 6.11
CA ALA A 17 -23.04 -2.12 7.14
C ALA A 17 -22.43 -1.09 8.11
N ARG A 18 -22.47 -1.42 9.40
CA ARG A 18 -21.83 -0.61 10.45
C ARG A 18 -20.33 -0.84 10.40
N VAL A 19 -19.56 0.22 10.64
CA VAL A 19 -18.09 0.16 10.65
C VAL A 19 -17.59 -0.79 11.74
N ILE A 20 -18.23 -0.79 12.93
CA ILE A 20 -17.90 -1.73 14.03
C ILE A 20 -18.23 -3.20 13.73
N ASP A 21 -19.06 -3.48 12.73
CA ASP A 21 -19.36 -4.85 12.27
C ASP A 21 -18.48 -5.28 11.10
N SER A 22 -17.60 -4.39 10.64
CA SER A 22 -16.74 -4.61 9.48
C SER A 22 -15.37 -5.15 9.88
N TYR A 23 -14.64 -5.68 8.91
CA TYR A 23 -13.34 -6.28 9.09
C TYR A 23 -12.30 -5.47 8.34
N ILE A 24 -11.27 -5.01 9.04
CA ILE A 24 -10.28 -4.08 8.50
C ILE A 24 -8.89 -4.66 8.76
N ALA A 25 -8.09 -4.78 7.72
CA ALA A 25 -6.68 -5.11 7.86
C ALA A 25 -5.92 -3.92 8.46
N CYS A 26 -5.09 -4.20 9.47
CA CYS A 26 -4.30 -3.22 10.20
C CYS A 26 -2.81 -3.55 10.14
N SER A 27 -1.99 -2.55 9.86
CA SER A 27 -0.54 -2.62 9.98
C SER A 27 -0.12 -2.32 11.41
N HIS A 28 0.51 -3.29 12.08
CA HIS A 28 1.20 -3.08 13.36
C HIS A 28 2.46 -2.26 13.14
N ASP A 29 2.76 -1.33 14.06
CA ASP A 29 3.93 -0.46 13.99
C ASP A 29 4.20 0.01 12.55
N ALA A 30 3.17 0.60 11.94
CA ALA A 30 3.07 0.74 10.49
C ALA A 30 4.23 1.53 9.86
N SER A 31 4.87 2.38 10.66
CA SER A 31 6.02 3.18 10.27
C SER A 31 7.37 2.50 10.47
N ALA A 32 7.41 1.31 11.06
CA ALA A 32 8.64 0.56 11.30
C ALA A 32 9.07 -0.24 10.06
N TYR A 33 9.33 0.49 8.96
CA TYR A 33 9.88 -0.03 7.71
C TYR A 33 11.23 0.64 7.38
N LYS A 34 12.00 0.05 6.46
CA LYS A 34 13.35 0.53 6.10
C LYS A 34 13.33 1.94 5.48
N TYR A 35 14.36 2.75 5.72
CA TYR A 35 14.50 4.06 5.07
C TYR A 35 14.66 3.93 3.55
N GLU A 36 14.17 4.93 2.81
CA GLU A 36 14.49 5.06 1.38
C GLU A 36 16.00 5.26 1.22
N GLY A 37 16.64 4.39 0.44
CA GLY A 37 18.10 4.41 0.22
C GLY A 37 18.87 3.23 0.84
N GLY A 38 18.20 2.34 1.56
CA GLY A 38 18.75 1.05 1.98
C GLY A 38 18.91 0.87 3.49
N ASP A 39 19.49 -0.28 3.84
CA ASP A 39 19.54 -0.80 5.20
C ASP A 39 20.26 0.11 6.19
N ASN A 40 19.54 0.49 7.25
CA ASN A 40 20.19 0.88 8.48
C ASN A 40 20.42 -0.41 9.28
N GLY A 41 21.63 -0.96 9.19
CA GLY A 41 22.00 -2.21 9.87
C GLY A 41 21.71 -2.21 11.37
N PHE A 42 21.54 -1.03 12.00
CA PHE A 42 21.07 -0.92 13.37
C PHE A 42 19.61 -1.37 13.55
N HIS A 43 18.70 -1.04 12.63
CA HIS A 43 17.29 -1.43 12.72
C HIS A 43 17.11 -2.94 12.56
N GLU A 44 17.88 -3.54 11.65
CA GLU A 44 17.96 -4.99 11.49
C GLU A 44 18.59 -5.62 12.73
N PHE A 45 19.73 -5.10 13.19
CA PHE A 45 20.42 -5.60 14.39
C PHE A 45 19.53 -5.62 15.63
N VAL A 46 18.73 -4.57 15.86
CA VAL A 46 17.81 -4.51 17.00
C VAL A 46 16.46 -5.19 16.74
N GLY A 47 16.20 -5.63 15.51
CA GLY A 47 14.94 -6.27 15.10
C GLY A 47 13.73 -5.38 15.30
N SER A 48 13.82 -4.11 14.89
CA SER A 48 12.76 -3.10 15.07
C SER A 48 11.79 -3.00 13.89
N ILE A 49 12.10 -3.65 12.76
CA ILE A 49 11.29 -3.62 11.54
C ILE A 49 10.07 -4.52 11.69
N CYS A 50 8.88 -3.96 11.46
CA CYS A 50 7.59 -4.64 11.52
C CYS A 50 6.88 -4.68 10.16
N GLN A 51 7.36 -3.90 9.17
CA GLN A 51 6.79 -3.83 7.83
C GLN A 51 7.91 -3.82 6.79
N ILE A 52 7.72 -4.52 5.66
CA ILE A 52 8.73 -4.53 4.59
C ILE A 52 8.58 -3.37 3.61
N SER A 53 7.37 -2.85 3.43
CA SER A 53 7.10 -1.68 2.58
C SER A 53 6.67 -0.45 3.36
N ASN A 54 6.81 0.70 2.70
CA ASN A 54 6.26 1.98 3.14
C ASN A 54 4.71 1.96 3.14
N TYR A 55 4.08 3.09 3.49
CA TYR A 55 2.62 3.15 3.60
C TYR A 55 1.91 2.88 2.28
N THR A 56 2.49 3.30 1.15
CA THR A 56 1.90 3.04 -0.16
C THR A 56 1.81 1.53 -0.42
N GLY A 57 2.85 0.75 -0.14
CA GLY A 57 2.82 -0.71 -0.30
C GLY A 57 1.82 -1.39 0.64
N GLN A 58 1.75 -0.94 1.89
CA GLN A 58 0.77 -1.45 2.87
C GLN A 58 -0.68 -1.15 2.46
N LEU A 59 -0.94 0.05 1.93
CA LEU A 59 -2.24 0.46 1.40
C LEU A 59 -2.64 -0.39 0.18
N LEU A 60 -1.70 -0.67 -0.72
CA LEU A 60 -1.92 -1.51 -1.90
C LEU A 60 -2.14 -2.98 -1.55
N ALA A 61 -1.56 -3.46 -0.45
CA ALA A 61 -1.84 -4.77 0.12
C ALA A 61 -3.19 -4.84 0.87
N GLY A 62 -3.94 -3.74 0.96
CA GLY A 62 -5.31 -3.71 1.50
C GLY A 62 -5.43 -3.23 2.95
N SER A 63 -4.34 -2.84 3.60
CA SER A 63 -4.38 -2.25 4.95
C SER A 63 -5.10 -0.89 4.92
N ARG A 64 -5.96 -0.63 5.90
CA ARG A 64 -6.70 0.63 6.04
C ARG A 64 -6.64 1.20 7.46
N TRP A 65 -5.97 0.51 8.37
CA TRP A 65 -5.77 0.94 9.75
C TRP A 65 -4.29 0.90 10.09
N PHE A 66 -3.75 2.01 10.59
CA PHE A 66 -2.31 2.15 10.80
C PHE A 66 -2.02 2.50 12.25
N ASP A 67 -1.23 1.66 12.92
CA ASP A 67 -0.64 1.94 14.23
C ASP A 67 0.55 2.90 14.04
N MET A 68 0.35 4.18 14.36
CA MET A 68 1.27 5.27 14.03
C MET A 68 1.85 5.88 15.30
N ARG A 69 3.10 5.52 15.62
CA ARG A 69 3.78 6.04 16.82
C ARG A 69 4.70 7.21 16.45
N ILE A 70 4.52 8.35 17.11
CA ILE A 70 5.18 9.61 16.75
C ILE A 70 6.01 10.14 17.93
N THR A 71 7.17 10.72 17.63
CA THR A 71 8.02 11.40 18.60
C THR A 71 8.75 12.59 17.96
N LEU A 72 9.52 13.29 18.77
CA LEU A 72 10.44 14.32 18.31
C LEU A 72 11.87 13.79 18.23
N GLU A 73 12.54 14.05 17.10
CA GLU A 73 14.00 13.93 16.99
C GLU A 73 14.57 15.31 16.64
N GLY A 74 15.23 15.93 17.62
CA GLY A 74 15.65 17.33 17.50
C GLY A 74 14.46 18.28 17.41
N LYS A 75 14.17 18.78 16.21
CA LYS A 75 13.00 19.65 15.91
C LYS A 75 12.05 19.04 14.89
N THR A 76 12.26 17.77 14.54
CA THR A 76 11.53 17.09 13.48
C THR A 76 10.63 16.06 14.10
N LEU A 77 9.34 16.08 13.72
CA LEU A 77 8.44 14.98 14.02
C LEU A 77 8.84 13.77 13.18
N VAL A 78 9.11 12.67 13.87
CA VAL A 78 9.52 11.40 13.27
C VAL A 78 8.63 10.28 13.81
N MET A 79 8.57 9.21 13.05
CA MET A 79 7.94 7.97 13.51
C MET A 79 8.89 7.23 14.46
N LYS A 80 8.36 6.42 15.38
CA LYS A 80 9.17 5.64 16.34
C LYS A 80 8.70 4.21 16.52
N HIS A 81 9.61 3.37 17.04
CA HIS A 81 9.32 2.11 17.71
C HIS A 81 10.19 2.06 18.96
N GLY A 82 9.58 2.30 20.13
CA GLY A 82 10.33 2.48 21.38
C GLY A 82 11.29 3.67 21.26
N VAL A 83 12.59 3.42 21.41
CA VAL A 83 13.65 4.44 21.28
C VAL A 83 14.17 4.60 19.85
N ILE A 84 13.75 3.73 18.93
CA ILE A 84 14.23 3.73 17.54
C ILE A 84 13.37 4.69 16.72
N THR A 85 14.01 5.60 15.99
CA THR A 85 13.36 6.58 15.13
C THR A 85 13.40 6.15 13.66
N PHE A 86 12.35 6.54 12.94
CA PHE A 86 12.07 6.17 11.56
C PHE A 86 11.88 7.44 10.71
N GLN A 87 11.16 7.32 9.60
CA GLN A 87 10.96 8.39 8.64
C GLN A 87 10.24 9.58 9.29
N SER A 88 10.45 10.78 8.74
CA SER A 88 9.73 11.96 9.19
C SER A 88 8.22 11.77 9.03
N SER A 89 7.45 12.28 9.99
CA SER A 89 5.99 12.17 9.96
C SER A 89 5.42 12.84 8.70
N GLU A 90 6.00 13.95 8.26
CA GLU A 90 5.61 14.61 7.00
C GLU A 90 5.72 13.68 5.79
N LYS A 91 6.80 12.89 5.68
CA LYS A 91 7.01 11.96 4.56
C LYS A 91 5.95 10.87 4.55
N VAL A 92 5.68 10.25 5.70
CA VAL A 92 4.64 9.23 5.84
C VAL A 92 3.27 9.77 5.47
N LEU A 93 2.90 10.95 5.98
CA LEU A 93 1.59 11.56 5.68
C LEU A 93 1.44 11.88 4.17
N ARG A 94 2.53 12.23 3.47
CA ARG A 94 2.49 12.43 2.01
C ARG A 94 2.24 11.14 1.23
N GLN A 95 2.76 10.00 1.68
CA GLN A 95 2.45 8.68 1.08
C GLN A 95 0.95 8.37 1.22
N ILE A 96 0.42 8.51 2.44
CA ILE A 96 -1.01 8.34 2.75
C ILE A 96 -1.88 9.24 1.87
N LYS A 97 -1.53 10.52 1.76
CA LYS A 97 -2.24 11.49 0.93
C LYS A 97 -2.26 11.10 -0.54
N SER A 98 -1.11 10.76 -1.11
CA SER A 98 -0.98 10.37 -2.52
C SER A 98 -1.90 9.19 -2.87
N PHE A 99 -1.97 8.20 -1.97
CA PHE A 99 -2.91 7.10 -2.12
C PHE A 99 -4.36 7.56 -2.02
N ALA A 100 -4.73 8.35 -1.01
CA ALA A 100 -6.09 8.85 -0.84
C ALA A 100 -6.57 9.67 -2.05
N GLU A 101 -5.69 10.47 -2.65
CA GLU A 101 -5.96 11.25 -3.86
C GLU A 101 -6.30 10.40 -5.09
N SER A 102 -5.69 9.22 -5.21
CA SER A 102 -5.93 8.28 -6.30
C SER A 102 -7.03 7.26 -6.00
N HIS A 103 -7.42 7.10 -4.73
CA HIS A 103 -8.35 6.07 -4.25
C HIS A 103 -9.47 6.69 -3.40
N LYS A 104 -10.29 7.56 -4.02
CA LYS A 104 -11.31 8.40 -3.34
C LYS A 104 -12.40 7.63 -2.58
N SER A 105 -12.55 6.35 -2.83
CA SER A 105 -13.52 5.47 -2.15
C SER A 105 -13.03 4.90 -0.82
N GLU A 106 -11.74 5.04 -0.54
CA GLU A 106 -11.09 4.40 0.61
C GLU A 106 -11.10 5.32 1.83
N PHE A 107 -11.26 4.74 3.01
CA PHE A 107 -11.16 5.41 4.30
C PHE A 107 -9.93 4.91 5.05
N LEU A 108 -9.16 5.84 5.61
CA LEU A 108 -7.86 5.57 6.23
C LEU A 108 -7.95 5.91 7.72
N PHE A 109 -7.84 4.89 8.56
CA PHE A 109 -7.86 5.00 10.01
C PHE A 109 -6.43 5.19 10.52
N LEU A 110 -6.15 6.37 11.05
CA LEU A 110 -4.84 6.75 11.56
C LEU A 110 -4.87 6.67 13.09
N ASP A 111 -4.27 5.63 13.64
CA ASP A 111 -4.25 5.32 15.07
C ASP A 111 -2.98 5.90 15.69
N LEU A 112 -3.06 7.16 16.12
CA LEU A 112 -1.90 7.96 16.53
C LEU A 112 -1.52 7.70 17.98
N ASP A 113 -0.30 7.25 18.24
CA ASP A 113 0.27 7.06 19.57
C ASP A 113 1.38 8.09 19.80
N LEU A 114 1.19 8.95 20.80
CA LEU A 114 2.14 9.95 21.24
C LEU A 114 2.07 10.16 22.76
N ALA A 115 3.22 10.40 23.39
CA ALA A 115 3.26 10.64 24.83
C ALA A 115 3.01 12.13 25.12
N HIS A 116 2.08 12.41 26.04
CA HIS A 116 1.76 13.75 26.53
C HIS A 116 3.00 14.47 27.07
N SER A 117 3.91 13.72 27.73
CA SER A 117 5.18 14.26 28.25
C SER A 117 6.11 14.83 27.19
N ASP A 118 5.95 14.40 25.93
CA ASP A 118 6.79 14.86 24.83
C ASP A 118 6.40 16.28 24.39
N GLY A 119 5.19 16.76 24.76
CA GLY A 119 4.73 18.11 24.44
C GLY A 119 4.50 18.37 22.95
N ILE A 120 4.40 17.31 22.14
CA ILE A 120 4.35 17.37 20.67
C ILE A 120 2.94 17.41 20.09
N ALA A 121 1.89 17.32 20.91
CA ALA A 121 0.50 17.22 20.46
C ALA A 121 0.09 18.34 19.48
N GLY A 122 0.45 19.58 19.79
CA GLY A 122 0.18 20.74 18.93
C GLY A 122 0.91 20.66 17.59
N ASP A 123 2.16 20.19 17.59
CA ASP A 123 2.96 20.03 16.37
C ASP A 123 2.40 18.90 15.49
N VAL A 124 1.98 17.79 16.09
CA VAL A 124 1.35 16.67 15.38
C VAL A 124 0.04 17.11 14.74
N LEU A 125 -0.82 17.83 15.48
CA LEU A 125 -2.06 18.40 14.95
C LEU A 125 -1.79 19.33 13.76
N ALA A 126 -0.84 20.26 13.91
CA ALA A 126 -0.46 21.18 12.84
C ALA A 126 0.07 20.45 11.60
N MET A 127 0.85 19.38 11.80
CA MET A 127 1.38 18.55 10.71
C MET A 127 0.29 17.82 9.94
N LEU A 128 -0.69 17.22 10.64
CA LEU A 128 -1.84 16.56 10.01
C LEU A 128 -2.62 17.54 9.15
N ILE A 129 -3.01 18.69 9.72
CA ILE A 129 -3.76 19.73 9.02
C ILE A 129 -2.99 20.23 7.79
N LYS A 130 -1.69 20.52 7.95
CA LYS A 130 -0.83 20.99 6.85
C LYS A 130 -0.77 19.97 5.71
N VAL A 131 -0.50 18.70 6.01
CA VAL A 131 -0.19 17.70 4.98
C VAL A 131 -1.46 17.06 4.44
N LEU A 132 -2.25 16.42 5.29
CA LEU A 132 -3.45 15.68 4.87
C LEU A 132 -4.62 16.61 4.54
N GLY A 133 -4.78 17.69 5.32
CA GLY A 133 -5.88 18.63 5.15
C GLY A 133 -5.60 19.82 4.24
N ASP A 134 -4.43 19.90 3.60
CA ASP A 134 -4.03 21.08 2.79
C ASP A 134 -4.16 22.41 3.54
N GLY A 135 -3.86 22.40 4.83
CA GLY A 135 -4.00 23.55 5.72
C GLY A 135 -5.42 23.76 6.26
N LYS A 136 -6.35 22.84 6.00
CA LYS A 136 -7.75 22.92 6.45
C LYS A 136 -8.10 21.81 7.42
N GLU A 137 -8.71 22.20 8.53
CA GLU A 137 -9.11 21.28 9.59
C GLU A 137 -10.39 20.51 9.27
N ASP A 138 -11.25 21.03 8.40
CA ASP A 138 -12.51 20.40 8.01
C ASP A 138 -12.32 19.24 7.00
N GLU A 139 -11.08 18.84 6.70
CA GLU A 139 -10.76 17.71 5.80
C GLU A 139 -10.73 16.34 6.50
N PHE A 140 -10.91 16.30 7.82
CA PHE A 140 -10.92 15.06 8.60
C PHE A 140 -12.36 14.61 8.90
N ALA A 141 -12.57 13.30 8.87
CA ALA A 141 -13.86 12.71 9.19
C ALA A 141 -14.23 13.04 10.65
N THR A 142 -15.53 13.26 10.87
CA THR A 142 -16.09 13.53 12.21
C THR A 142 -17.22 12.57 12.57
N ALA A 143 -17.76 11.86 11.56
CA ALA A 143 -18.89 10.96 11.75
C ALA A 143 -18.60 9.76 12.68
N HIS A 144 -17.33 9.43 12.94
CA HIS A 144 -16.90 8.32 13.81
C HIS A 144 -16.99 8.64 15.30
N VAL A 145 -17.19 9.91 15.66
CA VAL A 145 -17.34 10.32 17.05
C VAL A 145 -18.81 10.57 17.37
N GLY A 146 -19.23 10.18 18.57
CA GLY A 146 -20.55 10.46 19.09
C GLY A 146 -20.77 11.97 19.28
N PRO A 147 -22.02 12.40 19.49
CA PRO A 147 -22.37 13.83 19.64
C PRO A 147 -21.65 14.56 20.77
N ASP A 148 -21.14 13.82 21.76
CA ASP A 148 -20.42 14.36 22.92
C ASP A 148 -18.91 14.54 22.68
N GLY A 149 -18.40 14.11 21.52
CA GLY A 149 -16.96 14.13 21.21
C GLY A 149 -16.14 13.05 21.92
N LYS A 150 -16.77 12.22 22.77
CA LYS A 150 -16.06 11.37 23.75
C LYS A 150 -16.22 9.89 23.52
N MET A 151 -17.25 9.49 22.76
CA MET A 151 -17.58 8.09 22.50
C MET A 151 -17.48 7.78 21.00
N TYR A 152 -17.33 6.50 20.66
CA TYR A 152 -17.37 6.07 19.27
C TYR A 152 -18.83 6.05 18.82
N ASN A 153 -19.09 6.51 17.60
CA ASN A 153 -20.42 6.42 17.01
C ASN A 153 -20.70 4.96 16.57
N THR A 154 -21.30 4.17 17.44
CA THR A 154 -21.63 2.75 17.16
C THR A 154 -22.65 2.57 16.04
N ASP A 155 -23.40 3.62 15.70
CA ASP A 155 -24.33 3.65 14.57
C ASP A 155 -23.68 4.18 13.27
N LEU A 156 -22.36 4.39 13.26
CA LEU A 156 -21.63 4.75 12.05
C LEU A 156 -21.71 3.63 11.03
N THR A 157 -22.28 3.93 9.88
CA THR A 157 -22.29 3.06 8.69
C THR A 157 -21.36 3.59 7.63
N TRP A 158 -20.97 2.73 6.69
CA TRP A 158 -20.19 3.16 5.52
C TRP A 158 -20.92 4.23 4.70
N ALA A 159 -22.26 4.21 4.64
CA ALA A 159 -23.05 5.28 4.02
C ALA A 159 -22.82 6.64 4.69
N LYS A 160 -22.92 6.69 6.03
CA LYS A 160 -22.72 7.93 6.80
C LYS A 160 -21.30 8.45 6.65
N LEU A 161 -20.30 7.56 6.67
CA LEU A 161 -18.91 7.96 6.49
C LEU A 161 -18.65 8.47 5.06
N ARG A 162 -19.25 7.86 4.02
CA ARG A 162 -19.22 8.38 2.65
C ARG A 162 -19.93 9.73 2.51
N GLN A 163 -21.01 9.95 3.23
CA GLN A 163 -21.74 11.22 3.23
C GLN A 163 -20.93 12.35 3.88
N ASP A 164 -20.08 12.03 4.87
CA ASP A 164 -19.10 12.97 5.44
C ASP A 164 -18.13 13.49 4.35
N GLY A 165 -17.83 12.66 3.34
CA GLY A 165 -17.00 13.03 2.19
C GLY A 165 -15.52 13.14 2.51
N LYS A 166 -15.11 12.73 3.72
CA LYS A 166 -13.73 12.81 4.24
C LYS A 166 -13.13 11.41 4.38
N GLN A 167 -11.88 11.25 3.95
CA GLN A 167 -11.22 9.94 3.91
C GLN A 167 -10.43 9.63 5.19
N TYR A 168 -10.00 10.64 5.93
CA TYR A 168 -9.10 10.47 7.07
C TYR A 168 -9.89 10.36 8.38
N VAL A 169 -9.82 9.18 9.01
CA VAL A 169 -10.41 8.93 10.33
C VAL A 169 -9.29 8.94 11.36
N ILE A 170 -9.25 9.98 12.19
CA ILE A 170 -8.21 10.10 13.22
C ILE A 170 -8.66 9.45 14.52
N ILE A 171 -7.83 8.56 15.05
CA ILE A 171 -7.91 8.06 16.41
C ILE A 171 -6.75 8.67 17.20
N TRP A 172 -7.08 9.57 18.13
CA TRP A 172 -6.10 10.39 18.86
C TRP A 172 -5.63 9.71 20.14
N GLY A 173 -4.38 9.27 20.20
CA GLY A 173 -3.79 8.55 21.34
C GLY A 173 -2.71 9.32 22.05
N GLU A 174 -3.00 10.56 22.40
CA GLU A 174 -2.16 11.26 23.38
C GLU A 174 -2.45 10.73 24.79
N ASP A 175 -1.45 10.14 25.43
CA ASP A 175 -1.58 9.60 26.78
C ASP A 175 -0.44 9.99 27.73
N GLY A 176 -0.66 9.84 29.04
CA GLY A 176 0.38 10.10 30.03
C GLY A 176 0.04 9.50 31.39
N LYS A 177 1.06 9.08 32.14
CA LYS A 177 0.87 8.55 33.49
C LYS A 177 0.73 9.70 34.49
N VAL A 178 -0.39 9.74 35.20
CA VAL A 178 -0.64 10.66 36.32
C VAL A 178 -0.94 9.81 37.54
N ASP A 179 -0.13 9.94 38.59
CA ASP A 179 -0.26 9.16 39.84
C ASP A 179 -0.30 7.63 39.63
N GLY A 180 0.38 7.14 38.60
CA GLY A 180 0.43 5.72 38.25
C GLY A 180 -0.72 5.23 37.35
N GLU A 181 -1.74 6.06 37.11
CA GLU A 181 -2.85 5.74 36.20
C GLU A 181 -2.63 6.32 34.81
N MET A 182 -3.11 5.60 33.80
CA MET A 182 -3.05 6.07 32.41
C MET A 182 -4.16 7.06 32.14
N LYS A 183 -3.79 8.29 31.81
CA LYS A 183 -4.70 9.35 31.40
C LYS A 183 -4.62 9.55 29.89
N TYR A 184 -5.79 9.60 29.24
CA TYR A 184 -5.91 9.93 27.82
C TYR A 184 -6.32 11.39 27.67
N TYR A 185 -5.66 12.09 26.77
CA TYR A 185 -5.87 13.51 26.49
C TYR A 185 -6.68 13.69 25.22
N ASP A 186 -7.49 14.74 25.19
CA ASP A 186 -8.31 15.09 24.03
C ASP A 186 -7.53 16.04 23.12
N SER A 187 -7.61 15.81 21.81
CA SER A 187 -7.06 16.71 20.78
C SER A 187 -7.73 18.10 20.73
N GLY A 188 -8.87 18.27 21.40
CA GLY A 188 -9.78 19.40 21.25
C GLY A 188 -10.60 19.36 19.95
N LYS A 189 -10.58 18.22 19.23
CA LYS A 189 -11.26 18.01 17.94
C LYS A 189 -12.28 16.88 18.06
N LEU A 190 -13.19 16.79 17.09
CA LEU A 190 -14.13 15.66 16.98
C LEU A 190 -13.44 14.42 16.39
N TRP A 191 -12.36 13.99 17.05
CA TRP A 191 -11.58 12.80 16.72
C TRP A 191 -11.64 11.83 17.90
N ALA A 192 -11.83 10.54 17.62
CA ALA A 192 -12.06 9.56 18.67
C ALA A 192 -10.77 9.36 19.48
N PRO A 193 -10.77 9.48 20.82
CA PRO A 193 -9.58 9.21 21.60
C PRO A 193 -9.19 7.72 21.55
N GLN A 194 -7.93 7.34 21.76
CA GLN A 194 -7.52 5.95 21.98
C GLN A 194 -7.94 5.41 23.36
N ALA A 195 -9.01 5.94 23.93
CA ALA A 195 -9.51 5.49 25.22
C ALA A 195 -10.30 4.18 25.06
N ARG A 196 -10.33 3.37 26.13
CA ARG A 196 -10.97 2.05 26.13
C ARG A 196 -12.44 2.09 25.70
N ASN A 197 -13.14 3.20 25.94
CA ASN A 197 -14.52 3.39 25.51
C ASN A 197 -14.69 3.50 23.97
N ILE A 198 -13.63 3.74 23.21
CA ILE A 198 -13.64 3.86 21.73
C ILE A 198 -13.20 2.57 21.05
N ARG A 199 -12.12 1.97 21.55
CA ARG A 199 -11.55 0.74 21.00
C ARG A 199 -10.99 -0.15 22.10
N ASP A 200 -11.11 -1.45 21.88
CA ASP A 200 -10.41 -2.47 22.65
C ASP A 200 -9.23 -2.97 21.82
N ASN A 201 -8.01 -2.70 22.31
CA ASN A 201 -6.77 -3.18 21.71
C ASN A 201 -6.16 -4.22 22.66
N TRP A 202 -6.52 -5.48 22.46
CA TRP A 202 -6.12 -6.56 23.36
C TRP A 202 -4.72 -7.04 22.95
N ILE A 203 -3.77 -6.90 23.87
CA ILE A 203 -2.39 -7.38 23.75
C ILE A 203 -2.18 -8.49 24.77
N ASP A 204 -1.57 -9.57 24.33
CA ASP A 204 -1.12 -10.66 25.20
C ASP A 204 0.39 -10.55 25.45
N ASP A 205 0.93 -11.41 26.32
CA ASP A 205 2.37 -11.59 26.47
C ASP A 205 2.94 -12.40 25.29
N TYR A 206 2.93 -11.79 24.10
CA TYR A 206 3.38 -12.41 22.85
C TYR A 206 4.83 -12.90 22.90
N GLU A 207 5.66 -12.27 23.75
CA GLU A 207 7.06 -12.60 23.92
C GLU A 207 7.31 -14.04 24.39
N ASN A 208 6.32 -14.65 25.04
CA ASN A 208 6.45 -15.97 25.67
C ASN A 208 5.44 -17.01 25.14
N LYS A 209 4.73 -16.72 24.03
CA LYS A 209 3.70 -17.59 23.47
C LYS A 209 4.05 -18.09 22.07
N SER A 210 3.72 -19.34 21.77
CA SER A 210 3.72 -19.88 20.41
C SER A 210 2.57 -19.27 19.59
N PRO A 211 2.63 -19.31 18.24
CA PRO A 211 1.49 -18.89 17.41
C PRO A 211 0.18 -19.60 17.77
N GLU A 212 0.22 -20.87 18.15
CA GLU A 212 -0.94 -21.64 18.62
C GLU A 212 -1.50 -21.11 19.94
N GLU A 213 -0.64 -20.76 20.90
CA GLU A 213 -1.03 -20.18 22.19
C GLU A 213 -1.63 -18.78 22.01
N ILE A 214 -1.09 -17.99 21.08
CA ILE A 214 -1.61 -16.67 20.70
C ILE A 214 -3.04 -16.79 20.18
N VAL A 215 -3.28 -17.69 19.22
CA VAL A 215 -4.64 -17.84 18.66
C VAL A 215 -5.62 -18.47 19.64
N ALA A 216 -5.17 -19.34 20.54
CA ALA A 216 -6.00 -19.89 21.61
C ALA A 216 -6.44 -18.82 22.59
N TRP A 217 -5.53 -17.92 22.99
CA TRP A 217 -5.88 -16.78 23.84
C TRP A 217 -6.81 -15.79 23.14
N LEU A 218 -6.59 -15.52 21.85
CA LEU A 218 -7.50 -14.67 21.07
C LEU A 218 -8.92 -15.22 21.03
N ASP A 219 -9.09 -16.55 21.02
CA ASP A 219 -10.41 -17.18 21.07
C ASP A 219 -11.14 -16.90 22.39
N GLU A 220 -10.41 -16.95 23.50
CA GLU A 220 -10.94 -16.58 24.81
C GLU A 220 -11.32 -15.09 24.85
N ALA A 221 -10.42 -14.21 24.36
CA ALA A 221 -10.64 -12.77 24.31
C ALA A 221 -11.86 -12.38 23.45
N LEU A 222 -12.01 -12.99 22.27
CA LEU A 222 -13.15 -12.78 21.37
C LEU A 222 -14.47 -13.28 21.97
N GLY A 223 -14.42 -14.27 22.86
CA GLY A 223 -15.57 -14.70 23.67
C GLY A 223 -16.11 -13.58 24.55
N LEU A 224 -15.24 -12.70 25.06
CA LEU A 224 -15.58 -11.58 25.93
C LEU A 224 -16.08 -10.33 25.18
N TRP A 225 -15.76 -10.22 23.88
CA TRP A 225 -16.06 -9.02 23.12
C TRP A 225 -17.57 -8.73 23.03
N LYS A 226 -17.96 -7.51 23.41
CA LYS A 226 -19.27 -6.90 23.14
C LYS A 226 -19.12 -5.88 21.99
N LYS A 227 -19.90 -6.05 20.90
CA LYS A 227 -19.87 -5.19 19.69
C LYS A 227 -20.45 -3.78 19.93
N GLU A 228 -19.84 -3.06 20.86
CA GLU A 228 -20.23 -1.72 21.33
C GLU A 228 -19.14 -0.67 21.04
N ARG A 229 -18.02 -1.10 20.48
CA ARG A 229 -16.84 -0.29 20.16
C ARG A 229 -15.97 -1.03 19.14
N LEU A 230 -14.97 -0.33 18.60
CA LEU A 230 -14.00 -0.95 17.71
C LEU A 230 -13.20 -2.01 18.46
N TRP A 231 -12.84 -3.10 17.78
CA TRP A 231 -12.08 -4.19 18.36
C TRP A 231 -10.89 -4.50 17.47
N ILE A 232 -9.69 -4.47 18.05
CA ILE A 232 -8.45 -4.80 17.37
C ILE A 232 -7.97 -6.16 17.89
N THR A 233 -8.03 -7.13 16.98
CA THR A 233 -7.46 -8.46 17.13
C THR A 233 -6.02 -8.44 16.66
N GLN A 234 -5.09 -8.44 17.61
CA GLN A 234 -3.65 -8.43 17.34
C GLN A 234 -3.14 -9.84 17.05
N LEU A 235 -2.86 -10.09 15.79
CA LEU A 235 -2.38 -11.36 15.27
C LEU A 235 -0.90 -11.21 14.88
N ILE A 236 -0.12 -10.84 15.88
CA ILE A 236 1.32 -10.52 15.79
C ILE A 236 2.11 -11.53 16.61
N ASN A 237 3.36 -11.76 16.22
CA ASN A 237 4.28 -12.65 16.94
C ASN A 237 5.54 -11.88 17.32
N THR A 238 5.47 -11.14 18.42
CA THR A 238 6.56 -10.26 18.87
C THR A 238 7.61 -11.04 19.65
N PRO A 239 8.87 -11.06 19.21
CA PRO A 239 9.93 -11.82 19.89
C PRO A 239 10.54 -11.05 21.07
N LYS A 240 10.71 -11.73 22.21
CA LYS A 240 11.44 -11.22 23.41
C LYS A 240 12.87 -10.76 23.14
N ARG A 241 13.48 -11.30 22.09
CA ARG A 241 14.89 -11.08 21.71
C ARG A 241 14.98 -10.87 20.21
N SER A 242 14.33 -9.82 19.74
CA SER A 242 14.27 -9.42 18.32
C SER A 242 15.63 -9.25 17.64
N TYR A 243 16.69 -9.06 18.43
CA TYR A 243 18.08 -8.92 17.99
C TYR A 243 18.82 -10.24 17.75
N LEU A 244 18.23 -11.39 18.11
CA LEU A 244 18.85 -12.70 17.86
C LEU A 244 18.54 -13.19 16.44
N PRO A 245 19.51 -13.80 15.73
CA PRO A 245 19.24 -14.43 14.44
C PRO A 245 18.09 -15.44 14.51
N GLY A 246 17.17 -15.39 13.55
CA GLY A 246 15.97 -16.23 13.53
C GLY A 246 14.85 -15.74 14.46
N HIS A 247 15.09 -14.68 15.23
CA HIS A 247 14.09 -14.03 16.08
C HIS A 247 13.78 -12.61 15.62
N HIS A 248 14.17 -12.19 14.41
CA HIS A 248 13.67 -10.94 13.86
C HIS A 248 12.15 -11.01 13.69
N PRO A 249 11.41 -9.89 13.81
CA PRO A 249 9.96 -9.90 13.63
C PRO A 249 9.52 -10.54 12.31
N SER A 250 10.27 -10.37 11.21
CA SER A 250 10.00 -11.01 9.92
C SER A 250 10.07 -12.54 9.99
N ASP A 251 11.10 -13.07 10.64
CA ASP A 251 11.29 -14.52 10.81
C ASP A 251 10.17 -15.10 11.69
N CYS A 252 9.78 -14.37 12.73
CA CYS A 252 8.72 -14.74 13.65
C CYS A 252 7.34 -14.72 12.98
N ASP A 253 7.02 -13.68 12.21
CA ASP A 253 5.76 -13.57 11.48
C ASP A 253 5.70 -14.60 10.34
N GLN A 254 6.78 -14.78 9.57
CA GLN A 254 6.82 -15.80 8.51
C GLN A 254 6.53 -17.22 9.05
N ARG A 255 7.08 -17.57 10.22
CA ARG A 255 6.77 -18.85 10.89
C ARG A 255 5.35 -18.92 11.44
N ALA A 256 4.80 -17.80 11.90
CA ALA A 256 3.45 -17.74 12.48
C ALA A 256 2.36 -17.67 11.41
N ALA A 257 2.66 -17.15 10.23
CA ALA A 257 1.70 -16.88 9.16
C ALA A 257 0.85 -18.09 8.76
N PRO A 258 1.38 -19.33 8.64
CA PRO A 258 0.54 -20.50 8.37
C PRO A 258 -0.52 -20.75 9.45
N VAL A 259 -0.16 -20.57 10.73
CA VAL A 259 -1.08 -20.75 11.88
C VAL A 259 -2.13 -19.64 11.89
N PHE A 260 -1.69 -18.40 11.77
CA PHE A 260 -2.53 -17.22 11.76
C PHE A 260 -3.51 -17.20 10.59
N ASN A 261 -3.03 -17.48 9.37
CA ASN A 261 -3.89 -17.56 8.19
C ASN A 261 -4.91 -18.69 8.31
N LYS A 262 -4.49 -19.88 8.80
CA LYS A 262 -5.42 -20.98 9.05
C LYS A 262 -6.47 -20.61 10.09
N TRP A 263 -6.07 -19.96 11.18
CA TRP A 263 -7.00 -19.51 12.21
C TRP A 263 -8.02 -18.50 11.67
N LEU A 264 -7.61 -17.55 10.81
CA LEU A 264 -8.53 -16.62 10.16
C LEU A 264 -9.63 -17.34 9.35
N THR A 265 -9.33 -18.47 8.71
CA THR A 265 -10.31 -19.19 7.88
C THR A 265 -11.50 -19.80 8.64
N LYS A 266 -11.46 -19.82 9.97
CA LYS A 266 -12.59 -20.32 10.77
C LYS A 266 -13.75 -19.31 10.87
N PHE A 267 -13.46 -18.02 10.68
CA PHE A 267 -14.43 -16.94 10.81
C PHE A 267 -15.32 -16.83 9.57
N LYS A 268 -16.55 -16.38 9.76
CA LYS A 268 -17.53 -16.12 8.71
C LYS A 268 -18.05 -14.67 8.80
N PRO A 269 -18.61 -14.12 7.71
CA PRO A 269 -19.27 -12.82 7.77
C PRO A 269 -20.28 -12.74 8.91
N GLY A 270 -20.14 -11.73 9.78
CA GLY A 270 -20.95 -11.53 10.97
C GLY A 270 -20.26 -11.94 12.29
N ASP A 271 -19.22 -12.78 12.24
CA ASP A 271 -18.49 -13.22 13.43
C ASP A 271 -17.74 -12.06 14.12
N LYS A 272 -17.32 -12.32 15.36
CA LYS A 272 -16.46 -11.45 16.15
C LYS A 272 -15.01 -11.64 15.71
N LEU A 273 -14.51 -10.72 14.86
CA LEU A 273 -13.08 -10.58 14.57
C LEU A 273 -12.61 -9.10 14.56
N GLY A 274 -13.39 -8.20 13.95
CA GLY A 274 -13.09 -6.76 13.93
C GLY A 274 -11.87 -6.42 13.07
N ILE A 275 -11.04 -5.50 13.57
CA ILE A 275 -9.80 -5.05 12.94
C ILE A 275 -8.71 -6.10 13.21
N VAL A 276 -8.03 -6.58 12.17
CA VAL A 276 -6.96 -7.58 12.30
C VAL A 276 -5.62 -6.91 12.11
N LYS A 277 -4.87 -6.78 13.19
CA LYS A 277 -3.54 -6.17 13.20
C LYS A 277 -2.46 -7.24 12.94
N ARG A 278 -1.59 -7.00 11.97
CA ARG A 278 -0.51 -7.91 11.54
C ARG A 278 0.80 -7.13 11.33
N ASP A 279 1.92 -7.82 11.53
CA ASP A 279 3.20 -7.43 10.95
C ASP A 279 3.24 -7.83 9.46
N PHE A 280 4.10 -7.16 8.68
CA PHE A 280 4.42 -7.49 7.28
C PHE A 280 3.19 -7.72 6.38
N VAL A 281 2.23 -6.78 6.39
CA VAL A 281 0.92 -6.95 5.71
C VAL A 281 1.03 -7.20 4.20
N ASN A 282 2.12 -6.75 3.58
CA ASN A 282 2.36 -6.86 2.13
C ASN A 282 3.33 -7.99 1.75
N GLU A 283 3.68 -8.87 2.70
CA GLU A 283 4.43 -10.08 2.39
C GLU A 283 3.52 -11.17 1.80
N GLY A 284 4.07 -11.92 0.85
CA GLY A 284 3.30 -12.93 0.12
C GLY A 284 2.71 -14.03 1.01
N TRP A 285 3.36 -14.34 2.14
CA TRP A 285 2.82 -15.30 3.10
C TRP A 285 1.64 -14.75 3.92
N ASN A 286 1.40 -13.44 3.94
CA ASN A 286 0.28 -12.81 4.65
C ASN A 286 -0.89 -12.45 3.73
N GLU A 287 -0.65 -12.33 2.43
CA GLU A 287 -1.66 -11.93 1.43
C GLU A 287 -2.96 -12.74 1.54
N ALA A 288 -2.87 -14.07 1.72
CA ALA A 288 -4.04 -14.92 1.84
C ALA A 288 -4.89 -14.59 3.09
N GLY A 289 -4.25 -14.30 4.22
CA GLY A 289 -4.92 -13.88 5.45
C GLY A 289 -5.57 -12.52 5.32
N ILE A 290 -4.85 -11.52 4.79
CA ILE A 290 -5.37 -10.17 4.55
C ILE A 290 -6.56 -10.20 3.61
N SER A 291 -6.43 -10.93 2.49
CA SER A 291 -7.51 -11.07 1.52
C SER A 291 -8.72 -11.81 2.12
N TYR A 292 -8.51 -12.78 3.01
CA TYR A 292 -9.59 -13.44 3.73
C TYR A 292 -10.34 -12.47 4.65
N VAL A 293 -9.62 -11.67 5.45
CA VAL A 293 -10.20 -10.65 6.33
C VAL A 293 -11.08 -9.68 5.53
N ILE A 294 -10.58 -9.19 4.38
CA ILE A 294 -11.37 -8.29 3.53
C ILE A 294 -12.63 -8.99 3.02
N ARG A 295 -12.54 -10.24 2.58
CA ARG A 295 -13.69 -11.03 2.08
C ARG A 295 -14.77 -11.32 3.13
N LEU A 296 -14.47 -11.20 4.42
CA LEU A 296 -15.48 -11.33 5.48
C LEU A 296 -16.48 -10.17 5.49
N ASN A 297 -16.14 -9.04 4.88
CA ASN A 297 -17.04 -7.89 4.82
C ASN A 297 -18.30 -8.16 4.00
N LYS A 298 -19.36 -7.43 4.33
CA LYS A 298 -20.57 -7.38 3.52
C LYS A 298 -20.34 -6.39 2.37
N PHE A 299 -20.48 -6.86 1.13
CA PHE A 299 -20.32 -6.05 -0.05
C PHE A 299 -21.64 -5.87 -0.81
N ALA A 300 -21.87 -4.67 -1.35
CA ALA A 300 -22.98 -4.40 -2.26
C ALA A 300 -22.73 -4.96 -3.67
N GLN A 301 -21.45 -5.09 -4.04
CA GLN A 301 -20.98 -5.67 -5.30
C GLN A 301 -19.75 -6.52 -5.02
N SER A 302 -19.43 -7.50 -5.86
CA SER A 302 -18.24 -8.30 -5.62
C SER A 302 -16.97 -7.43 -5.71
N PRO A 303 -16.06 -7.47 -4.72
CA PRO A 303 -14.76 -6.80 -4.79
C PRO A 303 -13.74 -7.57 -5.63
N GLU A 304 -14.15 -8.70 -6.20
CA GLU A 304 -13.34 -9.55 -7.06
C GLU A 304 -13.35 -9.00 -8.49
N ILE A 305 -12.17 -8.61 -8.97
CA ILE A 305 -11.95 -8.23 -10.36
C ILE A 305 -11.77 -9.51 -11.16
N PRO A 306 -12.62 -9.77 -12.18
CA PRO A 306 -12.43 -10.90 -13.06
C PRO A 306 -11.12 -10.72 -13.84
N LEU A 307 -10.25 -11.73 -13.75
CA LEU A 307 -9.07 -11.82 -14.59
C LEU A 307 -9.44 -12.54 -15.89
N GLY A 308 -9.07 -11.93 -17.01
CA GLY A 308 -9.23 -12.48 -18.34
C GLY A 308 -8.16 -13.52 -18.67
N ALA A 309 -7.90 -13.68 -19.97
CA ALA A 309 -6.91 -14.63 -20.46
C ALA A 309 -5.50 -14.26 -19.99
N THR A 310 -4.63 -15.26 -19.84
CA THR A 310 -3.19 -15.04 -19.66
C THR A 310 -2.64 -14.21 -20.82
N ILE A 311 -1.79 -13.24 -20.50
CA ILE A 311 -1.05 -12.48 -21.51
C ILE A 311 0.16 -13.30 -21.92
N SER A 312 0.20 -13.69 -23.19
CA SER A 312 1.26 -14.51 -23.77
C SER A 312 2.19 -13.69 -24.65
N TYR A 313 3.32 -14.29 -25.01
CA TYR A 313 4.17 -13.85 -26.12
C TYR A 313 3.35 -13.38 -27.33
N LEU A 314 3.70 -12.22 -27.90
CA LEU A 314 3.01 -11.54 -29.02
C LEU A 314 1.57 -11.10 -28.77
N SER A 315 1.11 -11.05 -27.51
CA SER A 315 -0.13 -10.36 -27.20
C SER A 315 0.05 -8.85 -27.41
N ASN A 316 -0.93 -8.24 -28.07
CA ASN A 316 -1.10 -6.79 -28.00
C ASN A 316 -1.77 -6.46 -26.67
N ILE A 317 -1.25 -5.45 -25.99
CA ILE A 317 -1.78 -4.95 -24.73
C ILE A 317 -1.96 -3.44 -24.77
N ARG A 318 -2.75 -2.95 -23.81
CA ARG A 318 -2.80 -1.56 -23.36
C ARG A 318 -2.48 -1.57 -21.87
N LEU A 319 -1.85 -0.49 -21.41
CA LEU A 319 -1.55 -0.28 -19.99
C LEU A 319 -2.35 0.92 -19.51
N ARG A 320 -3.33 0.71 -18.63
CA ARG A 320 -4.22 1.76 -18.12
C ARG A 320 -3.86 2.12 -16.69
N ALA A 321 -3.56 3.38 -16.43
CA ALA A 321 -3.33 3.90 -15.10
C ALA A 321 -4.63 3.90 -14.25
N PRO A 322 -4.55 3.91 -12.90
CA PRO A 322 -5.71 3.93 -12.02
C PRO A 322 -6.70 5.07 -12.29
N ASP A 323 -6.20 6.22 -12.74
CA ASP A 323 -7.01 7.40 -13.11
C ASP A 323 -7.78 7.25 -14.44
N GLY A 324 -7.65 6.10 -15.11
CA GLY A 324 -8.34 5.78 -16.36
C GLY A 324 -7.55 6.14 -17.62
N ARG A 325 -6.42 6.85 -17.51
CA ARG A 325 -5.59 7.19 -18.68
C ARG A 325 -4.75 6.01 -19.15
N TYR A 326 -4.41 6.01 -20.43
CA TYR A 326 -3.65 4.96 -21.09
C TYR A 326 -2.22 5.40 -21.37
N LEU A 327 -1.28 4.49 -21.14
CA LEU A 327 0.09 4.60 -21.64
C LEU A 327 0.06 4.81 -23.16
N ALA A 328 0.74 5.84 -23.63
CA ALA A 328 0.78 6.18 -25.05
C ALA A 328 2.19 6.60 -25.46
N VAL A 329 2.58 6.29 -26.69
CA VAL A 329 3.69 7.01 -27.33
C VAL A 329 3.15 8.33 -27.88
N ASP A 330 3.82 9.41 -27.50
CA ASP A 330 3.61 10.75 -28.03
C ASP A 330 4.33 10.88 -29.38
N THR A 331 3.56 10.81 -30.46
CA THR A 331 4.04 10.94 -31.83
C THR A 331 4.12 12.39 -32.31
N SER A 332 3.77 13.36 -31.46
CA SER A 332 3.82 14.79 -31.78
C SER A 332 4.20 15.60 -30.54
N PRO A 333 5.41 15.37 -29.98
CA PRO A 333 5.80 16.03 -28.76
C PRO A 333 5.83 17.56 -28.96
N PRO A 334 5.25 18.34 -28.03
CA PRO A 334 5.41 19.79 -28.01
C PRO A 334 6.89 20.14 -27.78
N GLY A 335 7.47 20.90 -28.70
CA GLY A 335 8.91 21.21 -28.73
C GLY A 335 9.66 20.32 -29.72
N ASN A 336 10.55 20.92 -30.51
CA ASN A 336 11.26 20.25 -31.60
C ASN A 336 12.36 19.31 -31.08
N THR A 337 11.97 18.14 -30.57
CA THR A 337 12.90 17.07 -30.20
C THR A 337 12.53 15.80 -30.96
N ASN A 338 13.52 15.17 -31.59
CA ASN A 338 13.39 13.94 -32.39
C ASN A 338 13.09 12.69 -31.52
N LEU A 339 12.41 12.85 -30.38
CA LEU A 339 12.16 11.80 -29.39
C LEU A 339 10.65 11.63 -29.20
N SER A 340 10.10 10.51 -29.65
CA SER A 340 8.74 10.13 -29.26
C SER A 340 8.77 9.70 -27.79
N LEU A 341 8.25 10.53 -26.88
CA LEU A 341 8.21 10.24 -25.44
C LEU A 341 6.96 9.44 -25.07
N VAL A 342 6.97 8.75 -23.93
CA VAL A 342 5.79 8.06 -23.40
C VAL A 342 5.01 8.99 -22.47
N THR A 343 3.69 8.98 -22.58
CA THR A 343 2.74 9.84 -21.85
C THR A 343 1.49 9.05 -21.41
N LEU A 344 0.55 9.72 -20.75
CA LEU A 344 -0.76 9.20 -20.35
C LEU A 344 -1.88 9.99 -21.04
N VAL A 345 -2.79 9.31 -21.76
CA VAL A 345 -3.89 9.92 -22.53
C VAL A 345 -5.26 9.36 -22.13
N ASN A 346 -6.33 10.16 -22.26
CA ASN A 346 -7.69 9.74 -21.84
C ASN A 346 -8.37 8.72 -22.77
N GLY A 347 -7.81 8.42 -23.94
CA GLY A 347 -8.48 7.65 -25.00
C GLY A 347 -7.71 6.39 -25.42
N ARG A 348 -8.46 5.41 -25.95
CA ARG A 348 -7.89 4.25 -26.64
C ARG A 348 -7.57 4.65 -28.07
N GLY A 349 -6.30 4.64 -28.44
CA GLY A 349 -5.82 4.86 -29.81
C GLY A 349 -4.87 3.74 -30.24
N ASP A 350 -4.40 3.78 -31.48
CA ASP A 350 -3.32 2.88 -31.92
C ASP A 350 -2.01 3.19 -31.19
N ASN A 351 -1.79 4.46 -30.84
CA ASN A 351 -0.61 4.88 -30.10
C ASN A 351 -0.56 4.38 -28.64
N THR A 352 -1.61 3.73 -28.14
CA THR A 352 -1.65 3.10 -26.81
C THR A 352 -1.46 1.58 -26.83
N ARG A 353 -1.26 0.99 -28.02
CA ARG A 353 -1.10 -0.46 -28.19
C ARG A 353 0.37 -0.84 -28.21
N PHE A 354 0.70 -1.86 -27.42
CA PHE A 354 2.04 -2.41 -27.32
C PHE A 354 2.01 -3.91 -27.53
N LEU A 355 2.88 -4.41 -28.39
CA LEU A 355 3.13 -5.84 -28.58
C LEU A 355 4.17 -6.30 -27.55
N ILE A 356 3.84 -7.35 -26.80
CA ILE A 356 4.78 -7.99 -25.87
C ILE A 356 5.72 -8.92 -26.64
N ARG A 357 7.03 -8.68 -26.52
CA ARG A 357 8.07 -9.60 -27.00
C ARG A 357 8.96 -10.07 -25.85
N GLU A 358 9.10 -11.38 -25.75
CA GLU A 358 10.04 -12.03 -24.82
C GLU A 358 11.40 -12.17 -25.51
N TYR A 359 12.49 -12.16 -24.71
CA TYR A 359 13.86 -12.15 -25.23
C TYR A 359 14.21 -13.40 -26.06
N ARG A 360 13.84 -14.58 -25.57
CA ARG A 360 14.12 -15.90 -26.20
C ARG A 360 13.16 -16.25 -27.33
N LYS A 361 12.12 -15.44 -27.56
CA LYS A 361 11.10 -15.60 -28.61
C LYS A 361 10.30 -16.90 -28.46
N ASP A 362 10.08 -17.35 -27.22
CA ASP A 362 9.31 -18.57 -26.94
C ASP A 362 7.80 -18.32 -26.97
N SER A 363 7.12 -18.90 -27.96
CA SER A 363 5.67 -18.78 -28.14
C SER A 363 4.82 -19.42 -27.04
N THR A 364 5.41 -20.30 -26.22
CA THR A 364 4.73 -20.92 -25.08
C THR A 364 4.86 -20.11 -23.80
N TRP A 365 5.66 -19.03 -23.83
CA TRP A 365 5.92 -18.20 -22.67
C TRP A 365 4.71 -17.32 -22.32
N GLY A 366 4.18 -17.53 -21.12
CA GLY A 366 3.25 -16.60 -20.48
C GLY A 366 4.02 -15.51 -19.76
N TRP A 367 3.56 -14.26 -19.84
CA TRP A 367 4.23 -13.11 -19.22
C TRP A 367 4.13 -13.21 -17.69
N PRO A 368 5.21 -13.50 -16.93
CA PRO A 368 5.14 -13.65 -15.49
C PRO A 368 5.43 -12.32 -14.79
N LEU A 369 4.91 -12.17 -13.58
CA LEU A 369 5.43 -11.23 -12.59
C LEU A 369 6.87 -11.62 -12.23
N SER A 370 7.73 -10.63 -12.07
CA SER A 370 9.08 -10.84 -11.57
C SER A 370 9.00 -11.01 -10.06
N GLY A 371 9.23 -12.24 -9.57
CA GLY A 371 9.30 -12.51 -8.13
C GLY A 371 10.66 -12.20 -7.50
N ASN A 372 11.59 -11.62 -8.28
CA ASN A 372 12.94 -11.34 -7.85
C ASN A 372 13.25 -9.85 -8.04
N LEU A 373 13.34 -9.13 -6.92
CA LEU A 373 13.80 -7.74 -6.87
C LEU A 373 15.32 -7.61 -7.10
N ASP A 374 16.04 -8.74 -7.08
CA ASP A 374 17.49 -8.86 -7.31
C ASP A 374 17.85 -9.59 -8.62
N ALA A 375 16.88 -9.85 -9.53
CA ALA A 375 17.15 -10.49 -10.84
C ALA A 375 17.87 -9.56 -11.83
N ASP A 376 18.77 -8.74 -11.33
CA ASP A 376 19.42 -7.61 -11.98
C ASP A 376 20.89 -7.93 -12.29
N SER A 377 21.11 -9.00 -13.05
CA SER A 377 22.41 -9.21 -13.68
C SER A 377 22.26 -9.14 -15.20
N CYS A 378 23.31 -8.69 -15.89
CA CYS A 378 23.36 -8.70 -17.36
C CYS A 378 23.10 -10.10 -17.96
N GLY A 379 23.23 -11.17 -17.15
CA GLY A 379 22.89 -12.55 -17.52
C GLY A 379 21.45 -12.98 -17.21
N ALA A 380 20.68 -12.19 -16.46
CA ALA A 380 19.29 -12.48 -16.10
C ALA A 380 18.29 -12.16 -17.23
N ASN A 381 18.72 -11.46 -18.29
CA ASN A 381 17.96 -11.20 -19.52
C ASN A 381 16.50 -10.81 -19.25
N GLY A 382 16.25 -9.55 -18.85
CA GLY A 382 14.93 -9.12 -18.39
C GLY A 382 13.73 -9.53 -19.26
N ASN A 383 12.57 -9.64 -18.62
CA ASN A 383 11.48 -10.51 -19.07
C ASN A 383 10.78 -10.08 -20.36
N VAL A 384 10.63 -8.77 -20.63
CA VAL A 384 9.88 -8.30 -21.81
C VAL A 384 10.40 -7.04 -22.47
N ARG A 385 10.03 -6.88 -23.74
CA ARG A 385 10.08 -5.64 -24.52
C ARG A 385 8.67 -5.22 -24.92
N LEU A 386 8.44 -3.91 -24.92
CA LEU A 386 7.20 -3.31 -25.39
C LEU A 386 7.46 -2.70 -26.77
N VAL A 387 6.96 -3.36 -27.82
CA VAL A 387 7.06 -2.86 -29.20
C VAL A 387 5.82 -2.05 -29.51
N HIS A 388 6.00 -0.83 -30.02
CA HIS A 388 4.86 -0.01 -30.40
C HIS A 388 4.24 -0.51 -31.71
N VAL A 389 2.91 -0.49 -31.80
CA VAL A 389 2.17 -1.10 -32.92
C VAL A 389 1.66 -0.04 -33.93
N ASP A 390 2.04 1.23 -33.77
CA ASP A 390 1.67 2.27 -34.75
C ASP A 390 2.59 2.21 -35.97
N SER A 391 1.98 1.96 -37.13
CA SER A 391 2.58 1.99 -38.47
C SER A 391 3.40 3.25 -38.79
N LYS A 392 3.16 4.37 -38.10
CA LYS A 392 3.93 5.63 -38.28
C LYS A 392 5.29 5.62 -37.59
N ILE A 393 5.51 4.72 -36.63
CA ILE A 393 6.73 4.62 -35.83
C ILE A 393 7.59 3.42 -36.27
N GLY A 394 6.99 2.43 -36.95
CA GLY A 394 7.64 1.24 -37.50
C GLY A 394 7.39 -0.03 -36.67
N ASP A 395 7.32 -1.18 -37.34
CA ASP A 395 6.84 -2.46 -36.76
C ASP A 395 7.81 -3.14 -35.76
N ASP A 396 8.99 -2.57 -35.54
CA ASP A 396 10.02 -3.12 -34.65
C ASP A 396 10.56 -2.10 -33.63
N THR A 397 9.86 -0.98 -33.45
CA THR A 397 10.35 0.11 -32.64
C THR A 397 9.94 -0.07 -31.17
N VAL A 398 10.92 -0.09 -30.27
CA VAL A 398 10.75 -0.50 -28.86
C VAL A 398 10.73 0.70 -27.93
N VAL A 399 9.90 0.62 -26.89
CA VAL A 399 9.97 1.57 -25.78
C VAL A 399 11.31 1.41 -25.07
N SER A 400 12.10 2.47 -25.00
CA SER A 400 13.41 2.49 -24.37
C SER A 400 13.71 3.83 -23.72
N CYS A 401 14.73 3.87 -22.86
CA CYS A 401 15.18 5.08 -22.21
C CYS A 401 15.80 6.04 -23.25
N ALA A 402 15.21 7.23 -23.39
CA ALA A 402 15.73 8.32 -24.19
C ALA A 402 16.58 9.25 -23.30
N LYS A 403 17.91 9.15 -23.42
CA LYS A 403 18.84 10.06 -22.75
C LYS A 403 19.05 11.31 -23.59
N ASN A 404 18.20 12.34 -23.47
CA ASN A 404 18.60 13.71 -23.81
C ASN A 404 17.64 14.83 -23.34
N SER A 405 17.68 15.20 -22.06
CA SER A 405 17.44 16.58 -21.60
C SER A 405 17.75 16.71 -20.10
N GLY A 406 18.64 17.64 -19.73
CA GLY A 406 18.74 18.17 -18.36
C GLY A 406 19.15 17.24 -17.21
N GLY A 407 19.48 15.97 -17.46
CA GLY A 407 19.86 14.99 -16.42
C GLY A 407 18.75 14.04 -15.98
N PHE A 408 17.54 14.14 -16.54
CA PHE A 408 16.45 13.19 -16.33
C PHE A 408 16.43 12.11 -17.43
N MET A 409 16.09 10.87 -17.07
CA MET A 409 15.88 9.77 -18.00
C MET A 409 14.39 9.64 -18.30
N TYR A 410 14.01 9.90 -19.55
CA TYR A 410 12.63 9.77 -20.02
C TYR A 410 12.45 8.46 -20.77
N TRP A 411 11.24 7.90 -20.70
CA TRP A 411 10.87 6.76 -21.55
C TRP A 411 10.33 7.28 -22.87
N GLY A 412 10.81 6.70 -23.96
CA GLY A 412 10.40 7.05 -25.31
C GLY A 412 10.55 5.86 -26.25
N VAL A 413 10.53 6.12 -27.55
CA VAL A 413 10.77 5.10 -28.55
C VAL A 413 12.21 5.22 -29.07
N GLY A 414 12.97 4.13 -28.98
CA GLY A 414 14.33 4.03 -29.51
C GLY A 414 14.32 3.59 -30.97
N TRP A 415 14.96 4.35 -31.85
CA TRP A 415 15.07 4.04 -33.28
C TRP A 415 16.16 2.99 -33.55
N GLY A 416 15.92 1.74 -33.17
CA GLY A 416 16.83 0.61 -33.45
C GLY A 416 16.15 -0.76 -33.24
N PRO A 417 16.78 -1.86 -33.71
CA PRO A 417 16.17 -3.19 -33.66
C PRO A 417 15.92 -3.64 -32.23
N ALA A 418 14.74 -4.20 -31.95
CA ALA A 418 14.30 -4.59 -30.61
C ALA A 418 15.33 -5.43 -29.83
N ASP A 419 16.09 -6.28 -30.54
CA ASP A 419 17.04 -7.23 -29.96
C ASP A 419 18.24 -6.56 -29.23
N ASN A 420 18.49 -5.26 -29.44
CA ASN A 420 19.62 -4.52 -28.85
C ASN A 420 19.26 -3.56 -27.70
N TRP A 421 17.99 -3.45 -27.30
CA TRP A 421 17.52 -2.40 -26.38
C TRP A 421 16.89 -2.96 -25.09
N GLU A 422 16.76 -2.06 -24.11
CA GLU A 422 16.41 -2.30 -22.69
C GLU A 422 15.15 -3.16 -22.49
N THR A 423 15.17 -4.03 -21.47
CA THR A 423 14.05 -4.89 -21.10
C THR A 423 13.43 -4.44 -19.78
N PHE A 424 12.17 -4.83 -19.58
CA PHE A 424 11.38 -4.48 -18.40
C PHE A 424 10.98 -5.70 -17.58
N LEU A 425 10.84 -5.48 -16.28
CA LEU A 425 10.37 -6.44 -15.31
C LEU A 425 9.04 -5.94 -14.74
N PRO A 426 7.91 -6.65 -14.96
CA PRO A 426 6.65 -6.32 -14.31
C PRO A 426 6.65 -6.84 -12.87
N TYR A 427 6.09 -6.06 -11.95
CA TYR A 427 5.91 -6.45 -10.55
C TYR A 427 4.47 -6.21 -10.13
N ASP A 428 3.98 -6.99 -9.17
CA ASP A 428 2.74 -6.70 -8.49
C ASP A 428 3.05 -5.72 -7.36
N PRO A 429 2.49 -4.50 -7.37
CA PRO A 429 2.78 -3.52 -6.33
C PRO A 429 2.25 -3.93 -4.94
N ALA A 430 1.30 -4.87 -4.86
CA ALA A 430 0.81 -5.42 -3.59
C ALA A 430 1.66 -6.61 -3.10
N ASN A 431 2.35 -7.30 -4.01
CA ASN A 431 3.23 -8.44 -3.69
C ASN A 431 4.43 -8.49 -4.65
N PRO A 432 5.50 -7.72 -4.38
CA PRO A 432 6.65 -7.62 -5.28
C PRO A 432 7.44 -8.93 -5.47
N GLN A 433 7.18 -9.96 -4.67
CA GLN A 433 7.81 -11.28 -4.80
C GLN A 433 6.94 -12.30 -5.55
N SER A 434 5.75 -11.89 -6.01
CA SER A 434 4.86 -12.73 -6.80
C SER A 434 5.50 -13.15 -8.13
N SER A 435 5.34 -14.43 -8.48
CA SER A 435 5.82 -15.01 -9.75
C SER A 435 4.69 -15.52 -10.65
N PHE A 436 3.44 -15.09 -10.40
CA PHE A 436 2.29 -15.54 -11.17
C PHE A 436 2.28 -15.01 -12.61
N ALA A 437 1.59 -15.72 -13.49
CA ALA A 437 1.35 -15.26 -14.85
C ALA A 437 0.40 -14.03 -14.86
N ILE A 438 0.79 -12.99 -15.58
CA ILE A 438 0.01 -11.79 -15.85
C ILE A 438 -1.17 -12.14 -16.74
N ARG A 439 -2.32 -11.59 -16.39
CA ARG A 439 -3.59 -11.77 -17.09
C ARG A 439 -4.15 -10.41 -17.47
N GLU A 440 -5.08 -10.42 -18.41
CA GLU A 440 -5.94 -9.26 -18.61
C GLU A 440 -6.64 -8.91 -17.28
N GLY A 441 -6.54 -7.65 -16.87
CA GLY A 441 -7.00 -7.13 -15.59
C GLY A 441 -5.95 -7.12 -14.47
N SER A 442 -4.77 -7.73 -14.66
CA SER A 442 -3.68 -7.67 -13.67
C SER A 442 -3.17 -6.25 -13.49
N THR A 443 -2.93 -5.84 -12.26
CA THR A 443 -2.23 -4.59 -11.93
C THR A 443 -0.73 -4.86 -11.82
N ILE A 444 0.07 -4.06 -12.52
CA ILE A 444 1.53 -4.17 -12.53
C ILE A 444 2.19 -2.80 -12.35
N VAL A 445 3.42 -2.80 -11.88
CA VAL A 445 4.39 -1.70 -12.07
C VAL A 445 5.53 -2.20 -12.95
N LEU A 446 6.14 -1.30 -13.72
CA LEU A 446 7.25 -1.63 -14.60
C LEU A 446 8.57 -1.09 -14.02
N ARG A 447 9.56 -1.97 -13.93
CA ARG A 447 10.94 -1.66 -13.53
C ARG A 447 11.90 -1.92 -14.69
N THR A 448 13.00 -1.19 -14.68
CA THR A 448 14.14 -1.39 -15.56
C THR A 448 15.18 -2.32 -14.96
N LEU A 449 16.11 -2.79 -15.79
CA LEU A 449 17.32 -3.50 -15.34
C LEU A 449 18.29 -2.64 -14.51
N TRP A 450 18.10 -1.32 -14.48
CA TRP A 450 18.90 -0.38 -13.66
C TRP A 450 18.23 -0.03 -12.34
N HIS A 451 17.34 -0.89 -11.87
CA HIS A 451 16.60 -0.73 -10.62
C HIS A 451 15.72 0.53 -10.54
N MET A 452 15.32 1.10 -11.68
CA MET A 452 14.43 2.26 -11.71
C MET A 452 13.01 1.86 -12.09
N PHE A 453 12.04 2.60 -11.59
CA PHE A 453 10.63 2.35 -11.90
C PHE A 453 10.06 3.44 -12.80
N TRP A 454 9.00 3.09 -13.51
CA TRP A 454 8.26 4.04 -14.32
C TRP A 454 7.39 4.91 -13.43
N LYS A 455 7.57 6.23 -13.48
CA LYS A 455 6.76 7.20 -12.73
C LYS A 455 6.23 8.27 -13.67
N ALA A 456 4.92 8.49 -13.62
CA ALA A 456 4.24 9.57 -14.32
C ALA A 456 4.35 10.86 -13.51
N GLY A 457 4.68 11.96 -14.17
CA GLY A 457 4.68 13.29 -13.57
C GLY A 457 4.61 14.37 -14.62
N GLN A 458 4.48 15.62 -14.20
CA GLN A 458 4.49 16.76 -15.11
C GLN A 458 5.94 17.15 -15.45
N ASP A 459 6.21 17.38 -16.72
CA ASP A 459 7.44 18.01 -17.17
C ASP A 459 7.39 19.54 -16.98
N GLU A 460 8.49 20.20 -17.31
CA GLU A 460 8.66 21.67 -17.26
C GLU A 460 7.62 22.46 -18.08
N ASN A 461 6.91 21.80 -19.00
CA ASN A 461 5.87 22.39 -19.83
C ASN A 461 4.46 21.92 -19.41
N ASN A 462 4.33 21.32 -18.21
CA ASN A 462 3.10 20.76 -17.64
C ASN A 462 2.48 19.59 -18.42
N TYR A 463 3.23 18.92 -19.29
CA TYR A 463 2.76 17.70 -19.93
C TYR A 463 3.02 16.49 -19.03
N THR A 464 2.08 15.54 -18.98
CA THR A 464 2.31 14.28 -18.27
C THR A 464 3.33 13.45 -19.04
N ARG A 465 4.45 13.08 -18.40
CA ARG A 465 5.51 12.25 -18.96
C ARG A 465 5.82 11.10 -18.02
N LEU A 466 6.32 10.00 -18.59
CA LEU A 466 6.91 8.91 -17.82
C LEU A 466 8.43 9.05 -17.77
N TYR A 467 8.95 9.13 -16.55
CA TYR A 467 10.37 9.20 -16.26
C TYR A 467 10.83 7.98 -15.47
N ALA A 468 12.13 7.70 -15.54
CA ALA A 468 12.78 6.71 -14.70
C ALA A 468 13.01 7.29 -13.30
N SER A 469 12.47 6.63 -12.29
CA SER A 469 12.58 7.03 -10.88
C SER A 469 13.42 6.01 -10.12
N THR A 470 14.43 6.49 -9.40
CA THR A 470 15.17 5.70 -8.39
C THR A 470 14.47 5.69 -7.03
N GLY A 471 13.25 6.24 -6.95
CA GLY A 471 12.44 6.22 -5.73
C GLY A 471 11.96 4.81 -5.38
N ALA A 472 11.21 4.72 -4.28
CA ALA A 472 10.63 3.46 -3.83
C ALA A 472 9.67 2.87 -4.88
N ILE A 473 9.58 1.53 -4.99
CA ILE A 473 8.72 0.86 -5.99
C ILE A 473 7.26 1.26 -5.85
N GLU A 474 6.83 1.62 -4.65
CA GLU A 474 5.46 1.98 -4.35
C GLU A 474 5.08 3.36 -4.92
N ASP A 475 6.07 4.20 -5.24
CA ASP A 475 5.88 5.46 -5.97
C ASP A 475 5.73 5.27 -7.49
N ALA A 476 5.90 4.03 -7.97
CA ALA A 476 5.78 3.74 -9.39
C ALA A 476 4.34 3.92 -9.89
N THR A 477 4.20 4.30 -11.15
CA THR A 477 2.92 4.31 -11.82
C THR A 477 2.44 2.89 -12.03
N GLN A 478 1.28 2.59 -11.45
CA GLN A 478 0.60 1.32 -11.63
C GLN A 478 -0.14 1.31 -12.95
N PHE A 479 -0.25 0.13 -13.53
CA PHE A 479 -0.97 -0.11 -14.77
C PHE A 479 -1.82 -1.37 -14.66
N VAL A 480 -3.09 -1.26 -15.03
CA VAL A 480 -3.94 -2.40 -15.33
C VAL A 480 -3.65 -2.84 -16.76
N VAL A 481 -3.30 -4.11 -16.92
CA VAL A 481 -3.01 -4.73 -18.22
C VAL A 481 -4.31 -5.08 -18.93
N GLU A 482 -4.55 -4.53 -20.11
CA GLU A 482 -5.70 -4.85 -20.96
C GLU A 482 -5.22 -5.54 -22.25
N LYS A 483 -5.89 -6.60 -22.69
CA LYS A 483 -5.59 -7.23 -23.99
C LYS A 483 -6.19 -6.36 -25.12
N ALA A 484 -5.45 -6.15 -26.21
CA ALA A 484 -5.65 -4.99 -27.09
C ALA A 484 -5.93 -5.25 -28.57
#